data_AF-A0A7C8DDJ7-F1
#
_entry.id   AF-A0A7C8DDJ7-F1
#
_cell.length_a   1.000
_cell.length_b   1.000
_cell.length_c   1.000
_cell.angle_alpha   90.00
_cell.angle_beta   90.00
_cell.angle_gamma   90.00
#
_symmetry.space_group_name_H-M   'P 1'
#
loop_
_entity.id
_entity.type
_entity.pdbx_description
1 polymer ?
#
loop_
_entity_poly.entity_id
_entity_poly.type
_entity_poly.pdbx_seq_one_letter_code
_entity_poly.pdbx_strand_id
1 'polypeptide(L)'
;MPVTRRNFLKGALALAGSGMGGALSVPALMTLLPPPVVRCNSDEAYDTLLFKEREPGTWYEPLAGKVARKEDFVLNQAAMVTWAPKELEQELGTCEIVLTLIKLPAEEAMIQWGISDDGGNAVMMAYHTYKCPHLCCKPVFMKEGLSSLSGGTYENMFLCPCHLSRFDPLSIVETTDELGRKVMVAELVEGPAPYGLPIVPIIERDGELIGRTDKLEWLKYCGQG
;
A
#
# COMPACT_ATOMS: atom_id res chain seq x y z
N MET A 1 40.02 -17.36 38.36
CA MET A 1 39.68 -16.98 39.75
C MET A 1 38.86 -18.12 40.37
N PRO A 2 39.19 -18.60 41.58
CA PRO A 2 38.46 -19.71 42.20
C PRO A 2 37.04 -19.26 42.60
N VAL A 3 36.03 -20.04 42.22
CA VAL A 3 34.63 -19.79 42.57
C VAL A 3 34.45 -20.10 44.06
N THR A 4 34.19 -19.08 44.87
CA THR A 4 33.86 -19.26 46.29
C THR A 4 32.36 -19.50 46.48
N ARG A 5 31.97 -20.17 47.57
CA ARG A 5 30.55 -20.39 47.91
C ARG A 5 29.75 -19.08 47.93
N ARG A 6 30.37 -17.98 48.37
CA ARG A 6 29.76 -16.64 48.39
C ARG A 6 29.57 -16.06 46.99
N ASN A 7 30.52 -16.27 46.08
CA ASN A 7 30.41 -15.81 44.69
C ASN A 7 29.35 -16.62 43.92
N PHE A 8 29.26 -17.94 44.19
CA PHE A 8 28.19 -18.78 43.65
C PHE A 8 26.79 -18.29 44.10
N LEU A 9 26.60 -18.04 45.40
CA LEU A 9 25.31 -17.55 45.92
C LEU A 9 24.93 -16.17 45.36
N LYS A 10 25.89 -15.23 45.23
CA LYS A 10 25.64 -13.93 44.60
C LYS A 10 25.24 -14.05 43.14
N GLY A 11 25.89 -14.95 42.39
CA GLY A 11 25.54 -15.25 41.01
C GLY A 11 24.13 -15.84 40.89
N ALA A 12 23.78 -16.78 41.75
CA ALA A 12 22.45 -17.39 41.78
C ALA A 12 21.33 -16.38 42.11
N LEU A 13 21.54 -15.49 43.09
CA LEU A 13 20.60 -14.43 43.44
C LEU A 13 20.41 -13.42 42.30
N ALA A 14 21.49 -13.03 41.63
CA ALA A 14 21.42 -12.12 40.49
C ALA A 14 20.63 -12.73 39.32
N LEU A 15 20.86 -14.01 39.01
CA LEU A 15 20.13 -14.75 37.98
C LEU A 15 18.65 -14.92 38.31
N ALA A 16 18.32 -15.22 39.57
CA ALA A 16 16.94 -15.32 40.02
C ALA A 16 16.22 -13.96 39.92
N GLY A 17 16.87 -12.88 40.36
CA GLY A 17 16.33 -11.52 40.27
C GLY A 17 16.11 -11.06 38.82
N SER A 18 17.06 -11.32 37.92
CA SER A 18 16.89 -11.02 36.50
C SER A 18 15.84 -11.90 35.83
N GLY A 19 15.76 -13.17 36.22
CA GLY A 19 14.73 -14.10 35.75
C GLY A 19 13.32 -13.66 36.15
N MET A 20 13.13 -13.21 37.39
CA MET A 20 11.86 -12.64 37.86
C MET A 20 11.53 -11.31 37.16
N GLY A 21 12.53 -10.44 36.97
CA GLY A 21 12.35 -9.18 36.24
C GLY A 21 11.90 -9.40 34.79
N GLY A 22 12.48 -10.38 34.09
CA GLY A 22 12.05 -10.75 32.74
C GLY A 22 10.65 -11.41 32.72
N ALA A 23 10.40 -12.33 33.65
CA ALA A 23 9.13 -13.06 33.73
C ALA A 23 7.92 -12.16 34.04
N LEU A 24 8.12 -11.01 34.69
CA LEU A 24 7.07 -10.05 34.97
C LEU A 24 6.95 -8.95 33.91
N SER A 25 8.08 -8.47 33.37
CA SER A 25 8.07 -7.37 32.40
C SER A 25 7.62 -7.80 31.00
N VAL A 26 7.99 -9.00 30.53
CA VAL A 26 7.62 -9.46 29.19
C VAL A 26 6.10 -9.67 29.05
N PRO A 27 5.40 -10.39 29.95
CA PRO A 27 3.94 -10.52 29.84
C PRO A 27 3.21 -9.18 29.99
N ALA A 28 3.69 -8.30 30.86
CA ALA A 28 3.12 -6.96 31.02
C ALA A 28 3.24 -6.14 29.72
N LEU A 29 4.38 -6.17 29.04
CA LEU A 29 4.58 -5.51 27.75
C LEU A 29 3.76 -6.19 26.63
N MET A 30 3.60 -7.51 26.67
CA MET A 30 2.77 -8.25 25.71
C MET A 30 1.29 -7.84 25.79
N THR A 31 0.80 -7.34 26.94
CA THR A 31 -0.58 -6.80 27.02
C THR A 31 -0.78 -5.50 26.24
N LEU A 32 0.31 -4.80 25.89
CA LEU A 32 0.26 -3.61 25.03
C LEU A 32 0.32 -3.99 23.54
N LEU A 33 0.69 -5.23 23.21
CA LEU A 33 0.63 -5.70 21.83
C LEU A 33 -0.81 -6.08 21.50
N PRO A 34 -1.37 -5.56 20.41
CA PRO A 34 -2.68 -5.99 19.96
C PRO A 34 -2.63 -7.51 19.68
N PRO A 35 -3.62 -8.30 20.12
CA PRO A 35 -3.67 -9.72 19.81
C PRO A 35 -3.71 -9.91 18.28
N PRO A 36 -3.14 -11.01 17.73
CA PRO A 36 -3.37 -11.37 16.34
C PRO A 36 -4.84 -11.76 16.22
N VAL A 37 -5.66 -10.84 15.70
CA VAL A 37 -7.08 -11.06 15.49
C VAL A 37 -7.27 -11.25 14.00
N VAL A 38 -7.75 -12.44 13.61
CA VAL A 38 -8.43 -12.60 12.32
C VAL A 38 -9.77 -11.87 12.48
N ARG A 39 -9.86 -10.67 11.92
CA ARG A 39 -11.03 -9.79 11.92
C ARG A 39 -11.87 -9.96 10.67
N CYS A 40 -11.29 -10.45 9.57
CA CYS A 40 -11.95 -10.41 8.28
C CYS A 40 -12.87 -11.61 8.08
N ASN A 41 -14.06 -11.35 7.54
CA ASN A 41 -14.98 -12.41 7.13
C ASN A 41 -14.50 -12.99 5.79
N SER A 42 -14.03 -14.25 5.79
CA SER A 42 -13.50 -14.89 4.58
C SER A 42 -14.54 -15.06 3.47
N ASP A 43 -15.83 -15.02 3.80
CA ASP A 43 -16.94 -15.13 2.86
C ASP A 43 -17.21 -13.80 2.13
N GLU A 44 -16.70 -12.68 2.65
CA GLU A 44 -16.78 -11.35 2.05
C GLU A 44 -15.54 -11.01 1.22
N ALA A 45 -14.52 -11.89 1.19
CA ALA A 45 -13.30 -11.65 0.44
C ALA A 45 -13.51 -11.80 -1.08
N TYR A 46 -12.90 -10.91 -1.85
CA TYR A 46 -12.97 -10.89 -3.32
C TYR A 46 -11.66 -10.39 -3.93
N ASP A 47 -11.28 -10.95 -5.08
CA ASP A 47 -10.04 -10.57 -5.80
C ASP A 47 -10.26 -9.48 -6.86
N THR A 48 -11.51 -9.31 -7.32
CA THR A 48 -11.92 -8.26 -8.27
C THR A 48 -11.79 -6.85 -7.71
N LEU A 49 -11.56 -5.87 -8.57
CA LEU A 49 -11.53 -4.46 -8.19
C LEU A 49 -12.94 -3.87 -8.33
N LEU A 50 -13.55 -3.44 -7.23
CA LEU A 50 -14.90 -2.86 -7.22
C LEU A 50 -14.82 -1.35 -7.12
N PHE A 51 -15.59 -0.60 -7.91
CA PHE A 51 -15.66 0.86 -7.76
C PHE A 51 -16.08 1.23 -6.34
N LYS A 52 -15.30 2.10 -5.72
CA LYS A 52 -15.50 2.48 -4.33
C LYS A 52 -16.85 3.16 -4.12
N GLU A 53 -17.59 2.73 -3.11
CA GLU A 53 -18.83 3.38 -2.71
C GLU A 53 -18.61 4.71 -1.97
N ARG A 54 -19.64 5.56 -1.96
CA ARG A 54 -19.70 6.82 -1.20
C ARG A 54 -18.63 7.84 -1.59
N GLU A 55 -18.43 8.03 -2.89
CA GLU A 55 -17.57 9.07 -3.47
C GLU A 55 -18.44 10.03 -4.32
N PRO A 56 -19.26 10.89 -3.68
CA PRO A 56 -20.24 11.71 -4.39
C PRO A 56 -19.57 12.73 -5.32
N GLY A 57 -20.15 12.93 -6.50
CA GLY A 57 -19.64 13.87 -7.50
C GLY A 57 -18.46 13.35 -8.32
N THR A 58 -18.04 12.11 -8.10
CA THR A 58 -17.06 11.45 -8.97
C THR A 58 -17.74 10.83 -10.19
N TRP A 59 -17.00 10.71 -11.30
CA TRP A 59 -17.57 10.15 -12.54
C TRP A 59 -17.99 8.68 -12.40
N TYR A 60 -17.37 7.95 -11.48
CA TYR A 60 -17.62 6.54 -11.23
C TYR A 60 -18.68 6.29 -10.14
N GLU A 61 -19.31 7.34 -9.59
CA GLU A 61 -20.41 7.21 -8.62
C GLU A 61 -21.55 6.28 -9.13
N PRO A 62 -21.99 6.33 -10.41
CA PRO A 62 -23.02 5.41 -10.93
C PRO A 62 -22.55 3.95 -11.06
N LEU A 63 -21.26 3.71 -10.88
CA LEU A 63 -20.62 2.39 -10.96
C LEU A 63 -20.28 1.82 -9.58
N ALA A 64 -20.58 2.53 -8.48
CA ALA A 64 -20.30 2.10 -7.12
C ALA A 64 -20.71 0.63 -6.86
N GLY A 65 -19.77 -0.15 -6.30
CA GLY A 65 -19.94 -1.58 -6.01
C GLY A 65 -19.86 -2.51 -7.23
N LYS A 66 -19.79 -1.99 -8.45
CA LYS A 66 -19.60 -2.81 -9.66
C LYS A 66 -18.13 -3.14 -9.89
N VAL A 67 -17.89 -4.29 -10.51
CA VAL A 67 -16.57 -4.71 -10.96
C VAL A 67 -16.06 -3.76 -12.04
N ALA A 68 -14.84 -3.25 -11.86
CA ALA A 68 -14.17 -2.38 -12.81
C ALA A 68 -13.67 -3.17 -14.03
N ARG A 69 -13.87 -2.59 -15.21
CA ARG A 69 -13.40 -3.11 -16.50
C ARG A 69 -12.57 -2.04 -17.20
N LYS A 70 -11.73 -2.42 -18.17
CA LYS A 70 -10.88 -1.45 -18.88
C LYS A 70 -11.71 -0.46 -19.70
N GLU A 71 -12.82 -0.94 -20.26
CA GLU A 71 -13.71 -0.18 -21.12
C GLU A 71 -14.49 0.91 -20.37
N ASP A 72 -14.53 0.85 -19.04
CA ASP A 72 -15.16 1.87 -18.20
C ASP A 72 -14.36 3.19 -18.16
N PHE A 73 -13.08 3.16 -18.57
CA PHE A 73 -12.16 4.27 -18.43
C PHE A 73 -11.79 4.88 -19.78
N VAL A 74 -11.69 6.21 -19.82
CA VAL A 74 -10.98 6.95 -20.87
C VAL A 74 -9.55 7.27 -20.45
N LEU A 75 -8.70 7.66 -21.40
CA LEU A 75 -7.32 8.04 -21.14
C LEU A 75 -7.23 9.15 -20.07
N ASN A 76 -6.28 9.01 -19.14
CA ASN A 76 -6.04 9.89 -18.01
C ASN A 76 -7.25 10.05 -17.06
N GLN A 77 -8.14 9.06 -17.04
CA GLN A 77 -9.25 9.00 -16.09
C GLN A 77 -8.91 8.02 -14.97
N ALA A 78 -9.02 8.51 -13.72
CA ALA A 78 -8.76 7.70 -12.53
C ALA A 78 -10.05 7.44 -11.75
N ALA A 79 -10.16 6.25 -11.14
CA ALA A 79 -11.22 5.92 -10.20
C ALA A 79 -10.66 5.21 -8.97
N MET A 80 -11.36 5.37 -7.86
CA MET A 80 -11.04 4.64 -6.64
C MET A 80 -11.76 3.31 -6.64
N VAL A 81 -11.05 2.25 -6.26
CA VAL A 81 -11.59 0.91 -6.14
C VAL A 81 -11.28 0.31 -4.77
N THR A 82 -12.16 -0.56 -4.28
CA THR A 82 -11.90 -1.39 -3.12
C THR A 82 -11.40 -2.76 -3.57
N TRP A 83 -10.50 -3.34 -2.79
CA TRP A 83 -9.89 -4.64 -3.04
C TRP A 83 -9.72 -5.39 -1.72
N ALA A 84 -10.23 -6.62 -1.65
CA ALA A 84 -10.36 -7.38 -0.41
C ALA A 84 -10.04 -8.89 -0.57
N PRO A 85 -8.92 -9.30 -1.19
CA PRO A 85 -8.58 -10.72 -1.29
C PRO A 85 -8.20 -11.29 0.08
N LYS A 86 -8.32 -12.61 0.22
CA LYS A 86 -8.11 -13.31 1.50
C LYS A 86 -6.72 -13.10 2.08
N GLU A 87 -5.73 -12.94 1.21
CA GLU A 87 -4.32 -12.79 1.55
C GLU A 87 -4.00 -11.42 2.19
N LEU A 88 -4.86 -10.40 2.04
CA LEU A 88 -4.60 -9.08 2.62
C LEU A 88 -4.51 -9.11 4.14
N GLU A 89 -5.35 -9.89 4.80
CA GLU A 89 -5.34 -9.95 6.26
C GLU A 89 -4.06 -10.59 6.76
N GLN A 90 -3.67 -11.71 6.15
CA GLN A 90 -2.47 -12.43 6.53
C GLN A 90 -1.21 -11.60 6.28
N GLU A 91 -1.15 -10.89 5.15
CA GLU A 91 0.05 -10.16 4.76
C GLU A 91 0.13 -8.76 5.35
N LEU A 92 -0.99 -8.05 5.46
CA LEU A 92 -1.06 -6.62 5.81
C LEU A 92 -1.87 -6.33 7.08
N GLY A 93 -2.59 -7.30 7.66
CA GLY A 93 -3.46 -7.09 8.81
C GLY A 93 -4.71 -6.24 8.52
N THR A 94 -5.16 -6.17 7.26
CA THR A 94 -6.35 -5.42 6.83
C THR A 94 -7.28 -6.27 5.97
N CYS A 95 -8.59 -6.02 6.04
CA CYS A 95 -9.58 -6.78 5.26
C CYS A 95 -9.78 -6.23 3.85
N GLU A 96 -9.61 -4.92 3.71
CA GLU A 96 -9.85 -4.20 2.47
C GLU A 96 -8.83 -3.07 2.38
N ILE A 97 -8.39 -2.76 1.17
CA ILE A 97 -7.66 -1.53 0.86
C ILE A 97 -8.31 -0.80 -0.30
N VAL A 98 -8.08 0.51 -0.33
CA VAL A 98 -8.53 1.36 -1.44
C VAL A 98 -7.35 1.61 -2.36
N LEU A 99 -7.54 1.31 -3.64
CA LEU A 99 -6.57 1.57 -4.69
C LEU A 99 -7.09 2.66 -5.63
N THR A 100 -6.22 3.17 -6.48
CA THR A 100 -6.64 3.96 -7.64
C THR A 100 -6.28 3.25 -8.93
N LEU A 101 -7.30 2.98 -9.74
CA LEU A 101 -7.15 2.57 -11.12
C LEU A 101 -7.06 3.80 -12.01
N ILE A 102 -6.22 3.73 -13.04
CA ILE A 102 -6.09 4.77 -14.05
C ILE A 102 -5.66 4.17 -15.38
N LYS A 103 -6.28 4.65 -16.46
CA LYS A 103 -5.87 4.37 -17.85
C LYS A 103 -4.87 5.42 -18.30
N LEU A 104 -3.65 5.01 -18.64
CA LEU A 104 -2.54 5.89 -18.99
C LEU A 104 -2.01 5.57 -20.39
N PRO A 105 -1.30 6.51 -21.05
CA PRO A 105 -0.41 6.18 -22.15
C PRO A 105 0.53 5.03 -21.77
N ALA A 106 0.75 4.11 -22.72
CA ALA A 106 1.62 2.97 -22.48
C ALA A 106 3.09 3.39 -22.46
N GLU A 107 3.79 3.02 -21.39
CA GLU A 107 5.24 3.11 -21.26
C GLU A 107 5.82 1.70 -21.08
N GLU A 108 7.04 1.46 -21.58
CA GLU A 108 7.67 0.11 -21.57
C GLU A 108 7.73 -0.47 -20.15
N ALA A 109 8.06 0.37 -19.16
CA ALA A 109 8.16 -0.03 -17.75
C ALA A 109 6.82 -0.50 -17.14
N MET A 110 5.68 -0.19 -17.76
CA MET A 110 4.35 -0.55 -17.24
C MET A 110 3.84 -1.90 -17.71
N ILE A 111 4.35 -2.42 -18.84
CA ILE A 111 3.80 -3.59 -19.53
C ILE A 111 3.76 -4.83 -18.63
N GLN A 112 4.72 -4.96 -17.71
CA GLN A 112 4.80 -6.09 -16.78
C GLN A 112 3.78 -6.01 -15.62
N TRP A 113 3.30 -4.81 -15.28
CA TRP A 113 2.57 -4.55 -14.05
C TRP A 113 1.10 -4.20 -14.29
N GLY A 114 0.80 -3.60 -15.44
CA GLY A 114 -0.55 -3.23 -15.86
C GLY A 114 -1.12 -4.16 -16.93
N ILE A 115 -2.26 -3.76 -17.48
CA ILE A 115 -2.92 -4.47 -18.58
C ILE A 115 -2.98 -3.56 -19.80
N SER A 116 -2.42 -4.04 -20.91
CA SER A 116 -2.45 -3.32 -22.18
C SER A 116 -3.89 -3.12 -22.69
N ASP A 117 -4.11 -1.97 -23.30
CA ASP A 117 -5.38 -1.56 -23.89
C ASP A 117 -5.14 -0.69 -25.14
N ASP A 118 -6.20 -0.37 -25.88
CA ASP A 118 -6.18 0.48 -27.09
C ASP A 118 -5.11 0.06 -28.12
N GLY A 119 -4.96 -1.26 -28.31
CA GLY A 119 -3.99 -1.83 -29.25
C GLY A 119 -2.53 -1.66 -28.83
N GLY A 120 -2.24 -1.47 -27.55
CA GLY A 120 -0.87 -1.28 -27.03
C GLY A 120 -0.51 0.15 -26.72
N ASN A 121 -1.37 1.13 -27.03
CA ASN A 121 -1.10 2.55 -26.81
C ASN A 121 -1.49 3.04 -25.42
N ALA A 122 -2.29 2.26 -24.70
CA ALA A 122 -2.70 2.56 -23.34
C ALA A 122 -2.45 1.35 -22.43
N VAL A 123 -2.39 1.62 -21.13
CA VAL A 123 -2.26 0.61 -20.09
C VAL A 123 -3.12 0.99 -18.90
N MET A 124 -3.84 0.00 -18.37
CA MET A 124 -4.54 0.11 -17.11
C MET A 124 -3.55 -0.20 -15.98
N MET A 125 -3.45 0.70 -15.00
CA MET A 125 -2.54 0.58 -13.87
C MET A 125 -3.31 0.75 -12.55
N ALA A 126 -2.84 0.08 -11.49
CA ALA A 126 -3.35 0.26 -10.14
C ALA A 126 -2.23 0.74 -9.20
N TYR A 127 -2.56 1.72 -8.35
CA TYR A 127 -1.64 2.31 -7.39
C TYR A 127 -2.21 2.21 -5.97
N HIS A 128 -1.33 1.99 -4.99
CA HIS A 128 -1.68 1.90 -3.57
C HIS A 128 -1.95 3.28 -2.97
N THR A 129 -3.10 3.86 -3.31
CA THR A 129 -3.52 5.17 -2.79
C THR A 129 -4.18 5.09 -1.42
N TYR A 130 -4.23 3.92 -0.79
CA TYR A 130 -4.73 3.79 0.58
C TYR A 130 -3.84 4.56 1.57
N LYS A 131 -2.52 4.52 1.37
CA LYS A 131 -1.53 5.14 2.27
C LYS A 131 -0.34 5.68 1.50
N CYS A 132 0.05 6.93 1.78
CA CYS A 132 1.29 7.52 1.30
C CYS A 132 2.48 6.94 2.09
N PRO A 133 3.61 6.64 1.42
CA PRO A 133 4.84 6.16 2.07
C PRO A 133 5.47 7.10 3.11
N HIS A 134 5.02 8.36 3.21
CA HIS A 134 5.54 9.31 4.19
C HIS A 134 4.93 9.09 5.58
N LEU A 135 3.68 9.52 5.75
CA LEU A 135 2.93 9.51 7.01
C LEU A 135 1.50 9.04 6.77
N CYS A 136 1.33 8.09 5.85
CA CYS A 136 0.14 7.25 5.73
C CYS A 136 -1.17 7.95 5.33
N CYS A 137 -1.10 9.22 4.90
CA CYS A 137 -2.25 9.91 4.32
C CYS A 137 -2.64 9.31 2.97
N LYS A 138 -3.92 9.39 2.60
CA LYS A 138 -4.46 8.95 1.31
C LYS A 138 -4.04 9.92 0.18
N PRO A 139 -3.23 9.52 -0.81
CA PRO A 139 -2.99 10.33 -2.01
C PRO A 139 -4.25 10.43 -2.87
N VAL A 140 -4.36 11.52 -3.63
CA VAL A 140 -5.45 11.79 -4.57
C VAL A 140 -4.89 12.01 -5.96
N PHE A 141 -5.62 11.55 -6.99
CA PHE A 141 -5.24 11.83 -8.37
C PHE A 141 -5.69 13.24 -8.79
N MET A 142 -4.80 13.99 -9.42
CA MET A 142 -5.00 15.35 -9.89
C MET A 142 -4.64 15.43 -11.38
N LYS A 143 -5.60 15.85 -12.21
CA LYS A 143 -5.39 15.97 -13.67
C LYS A 143 -4.41 17.08 -14.04
N GLU A 144 -4.48 18.20 -13.35
CA GLU A 144 -3.61 19.35 -13.57
C GLU A 144 -3.46 20.13 -12.26
N GLY A 145 -2.37 20.86 -12.12
CA GLY A 145 -2.17 21.75 -10.98
C GLY A 145 -0.84 22.48 -10.99
N LEU A 146 -0.67 23.32 -9.97
CA LEU A 146 0.55 24.08 -9.71
C LEU A 146 1.15 23.61 -8.39
N SER A 147 2.43 23.23 -8.39
CA SER A 147 3.13 22.88 -7.16
C SER A 147 3.31 24.13 -6.29
N SER A 148 2.83 24.06 -5.05
CA SER A 148 3.09 25.12 -4.05
C SER A 148 4.51 25.07 -3.47
N LEU A 149 5.27 24.01 -3.76
CA LEU A 149 6.65 23.83 -3.29
C LEU A 149 7.66 24.39 -4.30
N SER A 150 7.60 23.92 -5.56
CA SER A 150 8.52 24.34 -6.63
C SER A 150 7.98 25.43 -7.54
N GLY A 151 6.67 25.69 -7.55
CA GLY A 151 6.03 26.58 -8.52
C GLY A 151 5.90 26.00 -9.93
N GLY A 152 6.28 24.72 -10.13
CA GLY A 152 6.13 24.03 -11.42
C GLY A 152 4.69 23.57 -11.66
N THR A 153 4.23 23.64 -12.90
CA THR A 153 2.97 23.03 -13.33
C THR A 153 3.14 21.51 -13.46
N TYR A 154 2.05 20.78 -13.26
CA TYR A 154 2.03 19.32 -13.44
C TYR A 154 0.70 18.86 -14.01
N GLU A 155 0.74 17.69 -14.63
CA GLU A 155 -0.43 17.01 -15.18
C GLU A 155 -0.42 15.54 -14.74
N ASN A 156 -1.61 14.97 -14.54
CA ASN A 156 -1.85 13.57 -14.20
C ASN A 156 -0.96 13.05 -13.07
N MET A 157 -1.02 13.67 -11.89
CA MET A 157 -0.18 13.32 -10.74
C MET A 157 -1.00 12.76 -9.59
N PHE A 158 -0.39 11.86 -8.81
CA PHE A 158 -0.86 11.60 -7.46
C PHE A 158 -0.30 12.64 -6.50
N LEU A 159 -1.17 13.32 -5.77
CA LEU A 159 -0.82 14.30 -4.74
C LEU A 159 -1.22 13.78 -3.37
N CYS A 160 -0.27 13.72 -2.44
CA CYS A 160 -0.54 13.51 -1.03
C CYS A 160 -0.88 14.86 -0.37
N PRO A 161 -2.14 15.11 0.04
CA PRO A 161 -2.57 16.43 0.48
C PRO A 161 -1.94 16.86 1.82
N CYS A 162 -1.40 15.94 2.61
CA CYS A 162 -0.87 16.25 3.93
C CYS A 162 0.44 17.05 3.89
N HIS A 163 1.38 16.65 3.03
CA HIS A 163 2.70 17.29 2.93
C HIS A 163 3.17 17.43 1.48
N LEU A 164 2.21 17.41 0.54
CA LEU A 164 2.39 17.74 -0.87
C LEU A 164 3.39 16.85 -1.62
N SER A 165 3.56 15.59 -1.20
CA SER A 165 4.30 14.60 -1.99
C SER A 165 3.60 14.35 -3.31
N ARG A 166 4.33 14.43 -4.43
CA ARG A 166 3.82 14.21 -5.78
C ARG A 166 4.45 12.97 -6.40
N PHE A 167 3.62 12.09 -6.94
CA PHE A 167 4.07 10.86 -7.59
C PHE A 167 3.60 10.83 -9.03
N ASP A 168 4.52 10.55 -9.95
CA ASP A 168 4.24 10.46 -11.38
C ASP A 168 3.79 9.04 -11.74
N PRO A 169 2.52 8.84 -12.13
CA PRO A 169 2.05 7.54 -12.56
C PRO A 169 2.61 7.11 -13.93
N LEU A 170 3.25 7.99 -14.69
CA LEU A 170 3.91 7.63 -15.95
C LEU A 170 5.32 7.05 -15.74
N SER A 171 5.97 7.41 -14.63
CA SER A 171 7.34 6.97 -14.33
C SER A 171 7.31 5.82 -13.33
N ILE A 172 7.43 4.59 -13.84
CA ILE A 172 7.51 3.39 -13.00
C ILE A 172 8.98 3.01 -12.78
N VAL A 173 9.41 3.05 -11.53
CA VAL A 173 10.82 2.83 -11.14
C VAL A 173 10.93 1.77 -10.05
N GLU A 174 12.04 1.03 -10.03
CA GLU A 174 12.43 0.20 -8.89
C GLU A 174 13.11 1.07 -7.84
N THR A 175 12.69 0.95 -6.58
CA THR A 175 13.33 1.63 -5.45
C THR A 175 13.51 0.68 -4.26
N THR A 176 14.11 1.19 -3.20
CA THR A 176 14.29 0.49 -1.92
C THR A 176 13.38 1.13 -0.89
N ASP A 177 12.49 0.35 -0.27
CA ASP A 177 11.57 0.86 0.76
C ASP A 177 12.23 1.03 2.14
N GLU A 178 11.45 1.47 3.12
CA GLU A 178 11.89 1.68 4.50
C GLU A 178 12.39 0.41 5.22
N LEU A 179 12.05 -0.78 4.70
CA LEU A 179 12.47 -2.08 5.20
C LEU A 179 13.64 -2.67 4.39
N GLY A 180 14.18 -1.94 3.42
CA GLY A 180 15.30 -2.38 2.59
C GLY A 180 14.91 -3.29 1.42
N ARG A 181 13.62 -3.40 1.08
CA ARG A 181 13.11 -4.29 0.03
C ARG A 181 13.03 -3.57 -1.32
N LYS A 182 13.21 -4.34 -2.40
CA LYS A 182 12.98 -3.84 -3.76
C LYS A 182 11.49 -3.81 -4.06
N VAL A 183 11.00 -2.64 -4.46
CA VAL A 183 9.60 -2.36 -4.76
C VAL A 183 9.47 -1.52 -6.01
N MET A 184 8.46 -1.83 -6.82
CA MET A 184 8.09 -1.03 -7.98
C MET A 184 7.09 0.05 -7.58
N VAL A 185 7.35 1.28 -8.01
CA VAL A 185 6.60 2.45 -7.58
C VAL A 185 6.37 3.43 -8.72
N ALA A 186 5.31 4.24 -8.61
CA ALA A 186 5.24 5.53 -9.29
C ALA A 186 6.28 6.47 -8.67
N GLU A 187 7.16 7.02 -9.49
CA GLU A 187 8.29 7.85 -9.06
C GLU A 187 7.84 9.03 -8.19
N LEU A 188 8.56 9.26 -7.10
CA LEU A 188 8.41 10.49 -6.31
C LEU A 188 9.09 11.65 -7.05
N VAL A 189 8.29 12.61 -7.50
CA VAL A 189 8.78 13.81 -8.20
C VAL A 189 9.16 14.91 -7.21
N GLU A 190 8.39 15.05 -6.12
CA GLU A 190 8.56 16.14 -5.16
C GLU A 190 7.96 15.79 -3.80
N GLY A 191 8.49 16.41 -2.75
CA GLY A 191 7.94 16.37 -1.40
C GLY A 191 8.66 15.38 -0.48
N PRO A 192 8.19 15.23 0.78
CA PRO A 192 8.97 14.57 1.84
C PRO A 192 8.80 13.05 1.91
N ALA A 193 8.13 12.42 0.94
CA ALA A 193 8.02 10.96 0.98
C ALA A 193 9.40 10.34 0.82
N PRO A 194 9.71 9.23 1.51
CA PRO A 194 11.03 8.62 1.41
C PRO A 194 11.25 7.91 0.06
N TYR A 195 10.18 7.51 -0.62
CA TYR A 195 10.20 6.84 -1.91
C TYR A 195 8.85 7.01 -2.63
N GLY A 196 8.74 6.46 -3.84
CA GLY A 196 7.55 6.54 -4.70
C GLY A 196 6.32 5.75 -4.20
N LEU A 197 5.17 5.94 -4.85
CA LEU A 197 3.93 5.28 -4.47
C LEU A 197 3.88 3.83 -5.00
N PRO A 198 3.76 2.79 -4.14
CA PRO A 198 3.73 1.40 -4.61
C PRO A 198 2.61 1.11 -5.61
N ILE A 199 2.96 0.33 -6.63
CA ILE A 199 1.97 -0.19 -7.58
C ILE A 199 1.36 -1.48 -7.05
N VAL A 200 0.13 -1.77 -7.48
CA VAL A 200 -0.50 -3.08 -7.29
C VAL A 200 -0.61 -3.73 -8.66
N PRO A 201 0.11 -4.82 -8.93
CA PRO A 201 -0.01 -5.49 -10.22
C PRO A 201 -1.44 -5.98 -10.44
N ILE A 202 -1.94 -5.86 -11.67
CA ILE A 202 -3.30 -6.27 -12.02
C ILE A 202 -3.32 -7.26 -13.19
N ILE A 203 -4.38 -8.04 -13.28
CA ILE A 203 -4.68 -8.93 -14.42
C ILE A 203 -6.12 -8.77 -14.86
N GLU A 204 -6.40 -9.23 -16.06
CA GLU A 204 -7.73 -9.34 -16.61
C GLU A 204 -8.18 -10.79 -16.60
N ARG A 205 -9.38 -11.06 -16.07
CA ARG A 205 -10.04 -12.37 -16.12
C ARG A 205 -11.47 -12.15 -16.55
N ASP A 206 -11.87 -12.70 -17.69
CA ASP A 206 -13.23 -12.56 -18.23
C ASP A 206 -13.70 -11.09 -18.37
N GLY A 207 -12.77 -10.19 -18.72
CA GLY A 207 -13.01 -8.76 -18.85
C GLY A 207 -13.09 -7.99 -17.53
N GLU A 208 -12.81 -8.64 -16.40
CA GLU A 208 -12.80 -8.05 -15.07
C GLU A 208 -11.38 -7.76 -14.61
N LEU A 209 -11.20 -6.60 -13.98
CA LEU A 209 -9.91 -6.20 -13.40
C LEU A 209 -9.74 -6.82 -12.02
N ILE A 210 -8.62 -7.50 -11.83
CA ILE A 210 -8.29 -8.24 -10.61
C ILE A 210 -6.92 -7.78 -10.11
N GLY A 211 -6.82 -7.48 -8.82
CA GLY A 211 -5.54 -7.21 -8.16
C GLY A 211 -4.78 -8.51 -7.90
N ARG A 212 -3.47 -8.52 -8.16
CA ARG A 212 -2.61 -9.67 -7.86
C ARG A 212 -2.08 -9.61 -6.44
N THR A 213 -2.03 -10.77 -5.78
CA THR A 213 -1.58 -10.91 -4.39
C THR A 213 -0.12 -11.33 -4.24
N ASP A 214 0.61 -11.56 -5.33
CA ASP A 214 2.00 -12.05 -5.31
C ASP A 214 3.04 -10.96 -4.98
N LYS A 215 2.57 -9.73 -4.77
CA LYS A 215 3.37 -8.55 -4.40
C LYS A 215 2.81 -7.77 -3.20
N LEU A 216 1.99 -8.42 -2.36
CA LEU A 216 1.43 -7.78 -1.17
C LEU A 216 2.51 -7.26 -0.22
N GLU A 217 3.71 -7.85 -0.22
CA GLU A 217 4.82 -7.39 0.60
C GLU A 217 5.18 -5.93 0.32
N TRP A 218 5.02 -5.43 -0.91
CA TRP A 218 5.28 -4.04 -1.28
C TRP A 218 4.40 -3.04 -0.53
N LEU A 219 3.27 -3.50 -0.01
CA LEU A 219 2.28 -2.68 0.68
C LEU A 219 2.47 -2.71 2.21
N LYS A 220 3.47 -3.43 2.73
CA LYS A 220 3.78 -3.50 4.17
C LYS A 220 4.58 -2.28 4.62
N TYR A 221 3.89 -1.16 4.78
CA TYR A 221 4.39 0.04 5.44
C TYR A 221 3.24 0.69 6.22
N CYS A 222 3.52 1.71 7.01
CA CYS A 222 2.48 2.43 7.73
C CYS A 222 1.61 1.55 8.65
N GLY A 223 2.26 0.61 9.35
CA GLY A 223 1.61 -0.35 10.25
C GLY A 223 0.76 -1.41 9.54
N GLN A 224 0.97 -1.61 8.23
CA GLN A 224 0.48 -2.78 7.51
C GLN A 224 1.53 -3.90 7.64
N GLY A 225 1.10 -5.08 8.10
CA GLY A 225 1.97 -6.24 8.33
C GLY A 225 2.30 -6.44 9.81
#